data_AF-A0A971SIV4-F1
#
_entry.id   AF-A0A971SIV4-F1
#
_cell.length_a   1.000
_cell.length_b   1.000
_cell.length_c   1.000
_cell.angle_alpha   90.00
_cell.angle_beta   90.00
_cell.angle_gamma   90.00
#
_symmetry.space_group_name_H-M   'P 1'
#
loop_
_entity.id
_entity.type
_entity.pdbx_description
1 polymer ?
#
loop_
_entity_poly.entity_id
_entity_poly.type
_entity_poly.pdbx_seq_one_letter_code
_entity_poly.pdbx_strand_id
1 'polypeptide(L)'
;MTKARRSIVLWLVLVFGILAAVLFGLWARRLAQQEAAAWQGEEEGAAALPVLEWGSYAELPQEIKRWGQTFFWEITRPGRKSSQLLGKAEEFSPSLARARTLFQAELTERQALLAEAVTRREEQMILEIEGKVELRRNQARYLLQEAVAEKKREQAKVLAEFQERKEEEYSLKLISLYFKAEIPDLSPEERSLLAEEISALELKLAAEIEAKQQELEGELQTFTAQQKQRAEEELAIYRQSLQSEGQKRFLQEKNQLEQEFFEWKAKRQSELGLSAETAG
;
A
#
# COMPACT_ATOMS: atom_id res chain seq x y z
N MET A 1 4.45 -11.22 -68.31
CA MET A 1 3.87 -11.45 -66.97
C MET A 1 2.42 -11.87 -67.12
N THR A 2 2.12 -13.16 -66.91
CA THR A 2 0.76 -13.69 -67.02
C THR A 2 -0.07 -13.29 -65.79
N LYS A 3 -1.37 -12.99 -65.97
CA LYS A 3 -2.31 -12.62 -64.89
C LYS A 3 -2.25 -13.57 -63.68
N ALA A 4 -1.91 -14.84 -63.91
CA ALA A 4 -1.73 -15.86 -62.88
C ALA A 4 -0.63 -15.53 -61.85
N ARG A 5 0.53 -14.98 -62.25
CA ARG A 5 1.64 -14.69 -61.32
C ARG A 5 1.35 -13.51 -60.40
N ARG A 6 0.63 -12.48 -60.88
CA ARG A 6 0.20 -11.35 -60.04
C ARG A 6 -0.85 -11.77 -59.00
N SER A 7 -1.71 -12.72 -59.37
CA SER A 7 -2.73 -13.24 -58.46
C SER A 7 -2.13 -14.06 -57.31
N ILE A 8 -1.02 -14.78 -57.56
CA ILE A 8 -0.33 -15.59 -56.54
C ILE A 8 0.42 -14.71 -55.53
N VAL A 9 1.12 -13.66 -55.99
CA VAL A 9 1.82 -12.71 -55.09
C VAL A 9 0.83 -11.94 -54.22
N LEU A 10 -0.30 -11.50 -54.79
CA LEU A 10 -1.37 -10.85 -54.01
C LEU A 10 -1.99 -11.80 -52.98
N TRP A 11 -2.13 -13.08 -53.31
CA TRP A 11 -2.64 -14.08 -52.36
C TRP A 11 -1.64 -14.34 -51.22
N LEU A 12 -0.34 -14.43 -51.52
CA LEU A 12 0.70 -14.62 -50.50
C LEU A 12 0.80 -13.43 -49.54
N VAL A 13 0.77 -12.19 -50.04
CA VAL A 13 0.78 -10.98 -49.19
C VAL A 13 -0.45 -10.94 -48.29
N LEU A 14 -1.61 -11.33 -48.80
CA LEU A 14 -2.87 -11.31 -48.05
C LEU A 14 -2.91 -12.41 -46.98
N VAL A 15 -2.41 -13.62 -47.29
CA VAL A 15 -2.28 -14.71 -46.31
C VAL A 15 -1.26 -14.37 -45.23
N PHE A 16 -0.10 -13.79 -45.60
CA PHE A 16 0.94 -13.41 -44.65
C PHE A 16 0.49 -12.27 -43.74
N GLY A 17 -0.25 -11.29 -44.27
CA GLY A 17 -0.85 -10.22 -43.48
C GLY A 17 -1.89 -10.72 -42.47
N ILE A 18 -2.72 -11.70 -42.85
CA ILE A 18 -3.69 -12.33 -41.94
C ILE A 18 -2.97 -13.16 -40.87
N LEU A 19 -1.92 -13.91 -41.24
CA LEU A 19 -1.12 -14.68 -40.28
C LEU A 19 -0.40 -13.79 -39.28
N ALA A 20 0.18 -12.67 -39.73
CA ALA A 20 0.80 -11.68 -38.86
C ALA A 20 -0.21 -11.04 -37.90
N ALA A 21 -1.41 -10.71 -38.38
CA ALA A 21 -2.48 -10.16 -37.54
C ALA A 21 -3.00 -11.17 -36.49
N VAL A 22 -3.08 -12.45 -36.83
CA VAL A 22 -3.48 -13.53 -35.91
C VAL A 22 -2.39 -13.79 -34.86
N LEU A 23 -1.12 -13.81 -35.27
CA LEU A 23 0.02 -13.96 -34.35
C LEU A 23 0.16 -12.76 -33.43
N PHE A 24 -0.01 -11.54 -33.95
CA PHE A 24 -0.02 -10.31 -33.15
C PHE A 24 -1.21 -10.26 -32.19
N GLY A 25 -2.39 -10.71 -32.62
CA GLY A 25 -3.57 -10.83 -31.77
C GLY A 25 -3.40 -11.87 -30.66
N LEU A 26 -2.77 -13.01 -30.94
CA LEU A 26 -2.43 -14.04 -29.94
C LEU A 26 -1.36 -13.54 -28.96
N TRP A 27 -0.36 -12.80 -29.45
CA TRP A 27 0.69 -12.20 -28.64
C TRP A 27 0.13 -11.11 -27.69
N ALA A 28 -0.72 -10.22 -28.21
CA ALA A 28 -1.42 -9.22 -27.41
C ALA A 28 -2.34 -9.86 -26.34
N ARG A 29 -3.01 -10.97 -26.67
CA ARG A 29 -3.81 -11.74 -25.70
C ARG A 29 -2.96 -12.38 -24.61
N ARG A 30 -1.77 -12.87 -24.96
CA ARG A 30 -0.82 -13.49 -24.02
C ARG A 30 -0.23 -12.45 -23.06
N LEU A 31 0.10 -11.25 -23.56
CA LEU A 31 0.52 -10.11 -22.74
C LEU A 31 -0.59 -9.65 -21.80
N ALA A 32 -1.83 -9.53 -22.27
CA ALA A 32 -2.96 -9.17 -21.42
C ALA A 32 -3.26 -10.24 -20.35
N GLN A 33 -3.08 -11.54 -20.66
CA GLN A 33 -3.23 -12.62 -19.69
C GLN A 33 -2.08 -12.67 -18.65
N GLN A 34 -0.84 -12.33 -19.05
CA GLN A 34 0.27 -12.22 -18.11
C GLN A 34 0.14 -11.00 -17.20
N GLU A 35 -0.39 -9.88 -17.70
CA GLU A 35 -0.75 -8.74 -16.85
C GLU A 35 -1.85 -9.15 -15.86
N ALA A 36 -2.93 -9.79 -16.30
CA ALA A 36 -4.01 -10.24 -15.41
C ALA A 36 -3.52 -11.23 -14.33
N ALA A 37 -2.62 -12.16 -14.67
CA ALA A 37 -2.06 -13.13 -13.72
C ALA A 37 -1.07 -12.49 -12.73
N ALA A 38 -0.35 -11.44 -13.12
CA ALA A 38 0.57 -10.70 -12.24
C ALA A 38 -0.18 -9.81 -11.22
N TRP A 39 -1.43 -9.43 -11.50
CA TRP A 39 -2.27 -8.64 -10.59
C TRP A 39 -3.25 -9.49 -9.75
N GLN A 40 -3.57 -10.72 -10.16
CA GLN A 40 -4.46 -11.61 -9.40
C GLN A 40 -3.81 -12.31 -8.19
N GLY A 41 -2.47 -12.34 -8.10
CA GLY A 41 -1.75 -12.99 -7.00
C GLY A 41 -1.75 -12.24 -5.66
N GLU A 42 -2.19 -10.99 -5.61
CA GLU A 42 -2.16 -10.15 -4.39
C GLU A 42 -3.53 -9.55 -3.99
N GLU A 43 -4.60 -9.81 -4.75
CA GLU A 43 -5.96 -9.34 -4.38
C GLU A 43 -6.69 -10.24 -3.37
N GLU A 44 -6.25 -11.49 -3.14
CA GLU A 44 -6.88 -12.38 -2.15
C GLU A 44 -6.56 -12.03 -0.68
N GLY A 45 -5.70 -11.02 -0.42
CA GLY A 45 -5.37 -10.52 0.91
C GLY A 45 -6.05 -9.20 1.30
N ALA A 46 -6.81 -8.59 0.39
CA ALA A 46 -7.59 -7.39 0.71
C ALA A 46 -8.87 -7.83 1.41
N ALA A 47 -8.83 -7.92 2.74
CA ALA A 47 -10.02 -7.99 3.57
C ALA A 47 -11.01 -6.94 3.06
N ALA A 48 -12.14 -7.40 2.51
CA ALA A 48 -13.22 -6.55 2.05
C ALA A 48 -13.61 -5.62 3.20
N LEU A 49 -13.18 -4.36 3.10
CA LEU A 49 -13.64 -3.31 4.00
C LEU A 49 -15.17 -3.28 3.87
N PRO A 50 -15.93 -3.33 4.98
CA PRO A 50 -17.37 -3.25 4.89
C PRO A 50 -17.73 -1.97 4.14
N VAL A 51 -18.54 -2.11 3.09
CA VAL A 51 -19.11 -0.99 2.34
C VAL A 51 -19.74 -0.06 3.37
N LEU A 52 -19.12 1.11 3.59
CA LEU A 52 -19.68 2.12 4.48
C LEU A 52 -20.98 2.63 3.84
N GLU A 53 -22.11 2.08 4.29
CA GLU A 53 -23.43 2.61 3.98
C GLU A 53 -23.62 3.92 4.75
N TRP A 54 -23.25 5.03 4.12
CA TRP A 54 -23.46 6.40 4.61
C TRP A 54 -24.94 6.70 4.94
N GLY A 55 -25.87 5.85 4.48
CA GLY A 55 -27.30 5.94 4.81
C GLY A 55 -27.62 5.69 6.29
N SER A 56 -26.76 4.97 7.04
CA SER A 56 -26.95 4.72 8.48
C SER A 56 -26.78 5.99 9.34
N TYR A 57 -26.10 7.02 8.82
CA TYR A 57 -25.94 8.31 9.50
C TYR A 57 -27.13 9.26 9.32
N ALA A 58 -28.14 8.89 8.52
CA ALA A 58 -29.35 9.70 8.35
C ALA A 58 -30.24 9.72 9.60
N GLU A 59 -30.13 8.71 10.47
CA GLU A 59 -30.92 8.59 11.71
C GLU A 59 -30.23 9.23 12.92
N LEU A 60 -28.93 9.51 12.83
CA LEU A 60 -28.12 10.15 13.87
C LEU A 60 -28.69 11.48 14.39
N PRO A 61 -29.25 12.37 13.55
CA PRO A 61 -29.91 13.60 14.05
C PRO A 61 -31.14 13.32 14.91
N GLN A 62 -31.86 12.22 14.65
CA GLN A 62 -33.02 11.81 15.45
C GLN A 62 -32.60 11.09 16.74
N GLU A 63 -31.53 10.30 16.70
CA GLU A 63 -30.95 9.66 17.89
C GLU A 63 -30.34 10.67 18.86
N ILE A 64 -29.62 11.68 18.35
CA ILE A 64 -29.09 12.79 19.17
C ILE A 64 -30.23 13.58 19.83
N LYS A 65 -31.36 13.78 19.13
CA LYS A 65 -32.56 14.41 19.70
C LYS A 65 -33.21 13.56 20.80
N ARG A 66 -33.24 12.23 20.64
CA ARG A 66 -33.74 11.31 21.68
C ARG A 66 -32.83 11.31 22.90
N TRP A 67 -31.51 11.31 22.71
CA TRP A 67 -30.54 11.42 23.80
C TRP A 67 -30.61 12.75 24.53
N GLY A 68 -30.84 13.86 23.81
CA GLY A 68 -31.03 15.18 24.41
C GLY A 68 -32.28 15.31 25.28
N GLN A 69 -33.25 14.39 25.17
CA GLN A 69 -34.46 14.37 26.00
C GLN A 69 -34.34 13.46 27.24
N THR A 70 -33.49 12.43 27.18
CA THR A 70 -33.23 11.52 28.32
C THR A 70 -32.05 11.96 29.19
N PHE A 71 -31.14 12.78 28.67
CA PHE A 71 -30.02 13.33 29.44
C PHE A 71 -30.36 14.70 30.05
N PHE A 72 -30.98 14.68 31.23
CA PHE A 72 -30.92 15.82 32.14
C PHE A 72 -29.54 15.83 32.81
N TRP A 73 -28.64 16.69 32.33
CA TRP A 73 -27.51 17.12 33.13
C TRP A 73 -28.07 17.93 34.32
N GLU A 74 -28.37 17.27 35.45
CA GLU A 74 -28.32 17.95 36.74
C GLU A 74 -26.85 18.28 37.04
N ILE A 75 -26.36 19.35 36.41
CA ILE A 75 -25.18 20.05 36.91
C ILE A 75 -25.61 20.68 38.23
N THR A 76 -25.47 19.93 39.32
CA THR A 76 -25.36 20.53 40.65
C THR A 76 -24.14 21.44 40.61
N ARG A 77 -24.37 22.74 40.42
CA ARG A 77 -23.34 23.77 40.57
C ARG A 77 -22.71 23.61 41.97
N PRO A 78 -21.39 23.41 42.09
CA PRO A 78 -20.75 23.38 43.39
C PRO A 78 -20.83 24.79 43.98
N GLY A 79 -21.60 24.98 45.05
CA GLY A 79 -21.69 26.27 45.76
C GLY A 79 -23.04 26.69 46.33
N ARG A 80 -24.13 25.92 46.15
CA ARG A 80 -25.42 26.26 46.80
C ARG A 80 -25.44 25.71 48.23
N LYS A 81 -25.20 26.60 49.20
CA LYS A 81 -25.31 26.36 50.64
C LYS A 81 -26.69 25.79 50.99
N SER A 82 -26.76 24.52 51.36
CA SER A 82 -27.89 23.94 52.09
C SER A 82 -27.82 24.41 53.54
N SER A 83 -28.28 25.64 53.76
CA SER A 83 -28.59 26.15 55.09
C SER A 83 -29.86 25.47 55.59
N GLN A 84 -29.71 24.34 56.28
CA GLN A 84 -30.54 23.90 57.41
C GLN A 84 -30.17 22.46 57.73
N LEU A 85 -29.35 22.28 58.77
CA LEU A 85 -29.45 21.22 59.78
C LEU A 85 -28.33 21.48 60.79
N LEU A 86 -28.50 22.57 61.55
CA LEU A 86 -27.70 22.88 62.72
C LEU A 86 -28.37 22.18 63.91
N GLY A 87 -28.20 20.85 63.96
CA GLY A 87 -28.39 20.06 65.16
C GLY A 87 -27.05 19.94 65.87
N LYS A 88 -26.89 20.69 66.97
CA LYS A 88 -25.80 20.50 67.94
C LYS A 88 -25.90 19.11 68.57
N ALA A 89 -24.82 18.34 68.51
CA ALA A 89 -24.29 17.57 69.64
C ALA A 89 -22.94 16.96 69.22
N GLU A 90 -21.96 17.07 70.11
CA GLU A 90 -20.63 16.51 70.00
C GLU A 90 -20.66 14.99 69.83
N GLU A 91 -19.84 14.46 68.92
CA GLU A 91 -19.24 13.13 69.03
C GLU A 91 -18.11 13.05 67.99
N PHE A 92 -16.86 13.12 68.46
CA PHE A 92 -15.69 12.84 67.64
C PHE A 92 -15.69 11.35 67.23
N SER A 93 -15.27 11.10 65.97
CA SER A 93 -14.79 9.81 65.41
C SER A 93 -15.70 8.89 64.54
N PRO A 94 -16.75 9.38 63.84
CA PRO A 94 -17.28 8.69 62.63
C PRO A 94 -16.93 9.37 61.31
N SER A 95 -16.53 10.65 61.33
CA SER A 95 -16.31 11.47 60.12
C SER A 95 -15.00 11.13 59.40
N LEU A 96 -13.92 10.90 60.15
CA LEU A 96 -12.59 10.61 59.60
C LEU A 96 -12.50 9.20 59.01
N ALA A 97 -13.17 8.22 59.62
CA ALA A 97 -13.30 6.87 59.08
C ALA A 97 -14.07 6.88 57.74
N ARG A 98 -15.18 7.64 57.65
CA ARG A 98 -15.93 7.83 56.41
C ARG A 98 -15.12 8.57 55.34
N ALA A 99 -14.38 9.61 55.71
CA ALA A 99 -13.47 10.32 54.81
C ALA A 99 -12.37 9.40 54.26
N ARG A 100 -11.81 8.53 55.10
CA ARG A 100 -10.81 7.53 54.69
C ARG A 100 -11.40 6.49 53.73
N THR A 101 -12.62 6.00 53.96
CA THR A 101 -13.27 5.06 53.04
C THR A 101 -13.60 5.71 51.69
N LEU A 102 -14.07 6.96 51.69
CA LEU A 102 -14.35 7.70 50.46
C LEU A 102 -13.07 7.96 49.67
N PHE A 103 -12.00 8.38 50.35
CA PHE A 103 -10.69 8.57 49.72
C PHE A 103 -10.14 7.29 49.10
N GLN A 104 -10.29 6.14 49.76
CA GLN A 104 -9.87 4.86 49.21
C GLN A 104 -10.68 4.49 47.95
N ALA A 105 -11.99 4.72 47.96
CA ALA A 105 -12.82 4.51 46.78
C ALA A 105 -12.41 5.43 45.62
N GLU A 106 -12.26 6.74 45.87
CA GLU A 106 -11.77 7.70 44.88
C GLU A 106 -10.38 7.32 44.32
N LEU A 107 -9.50 6.82 45.19
CA LEU A 107 -8.15 6.38 44.80
C LEU A 107 -8.21 5.16 43.88
N THR A 108 -9.04 4.16 44.21
CA THR A 108 -9.23 2.98 43.34
C THR A 108 -9.81 3.35 41.98
N GLU A 109 -10.80 4.25 41.95
CA GLU A 109 -11.42 4.72 40.71
C GLU A 109 -10.39 5.47 39.84
N ARG A 110 -9.64 6.41 40.43
CA ARG A 110 -8.63 7.16 39.68
C ARG A 110 -7.45 6.31 39.22
N GLN A 111 -7.06 5.28 39.98
CA GLN A 111 -6.07 4.30 39.52
C GLN A 111 -6.57 3.52 38.31
N ALA A 112 -7.85 3.12 38.31
CA ALA A 112 -8.46 2.46 37.16
C ALA A 112 -8.48 3.39 35.94
N LEU A 113 -8.90 4.65 36.12
CA LEU A 113 -8.92 5.66 35.04
C LEU A 113 -7.53 5.97 34.50
N LEU A 114 -6.49 6.01 35.35
CA LEU A 114 -5.11 6.19 34.91
C LEU A 114 -4.65 5.01 34.03
N ALA A 115 -4.91 3.78 34.47
CA ALA A 115 -4.56 2.58 33.70
C ALA A 115 -5.29 2.55 32.34
N GLU A 116 -6.57 2.91 32.32
CA GLU A 116 -7.36 3.03 31.09
C GLU A 116 -6.83 4.14 30.17
N ALA A 117 -6.45 5.30 30.72
CA ALA A 117 -5.90 6.39 29.93
C ALA A 117 -4.55 6.00 29.28
N VAL A 118 -3.68 5.32 30.03
CA VAL A 118 -2.38 4.85 29.52
C VAL A 118 -2.58 3.81 28.40
N THR A 119 -3.47 2.83 28.59
CA THR A 119 -3.75 1.81 27.57
C THR A 119 -4.34 2.42 26.30
N ARG A 120 -5.33 3.30 26.41
CA ARG A 120 -5.87 4.05 25.25
C ARG A 120 -4.80 4.84 24.51
N ARG A 121 -3.85 5.44 25.25
CA ARG A 121 -2.80 6.23 24.63
C ARG A 121 -1.80 5.36 23.87
N GLU A 122 -1.49 4.18 24.40
CA GLU A 122 -0.66 3.18 23.72
C GLU A 122 -1.33 2.69 22.42
N GLU A 123 -2.62 2.36 22.48
CA GLU A 123 -3.41 1.96 21.30
C GLU A 123 -3.45 3.06 20.23
N GLN A 124 -3.70 4.31 20.64
CA GLN A 124 -3.71 5.44 19.73
C GLN A 124 -2.34 5.62 19.05
N MET A 125 -1.24 5.50 19.80
CA MET A 125 0.12 5.58 19.26
C MET A 125 0.35 4.49 18.20
N ILE A 126 -0.07 3.25 18.46
CA ILE A 126 0.08 2.14 17.52
C ILE A 126 -0.67 2.44 16.22
N LEU A 127 -1.94 2.85 16.31
CA LEU A 127 -2.77 3.19 15.16
C LEU A 127 -2.20 4.36 14.34
N GLU A 128 -1.68 5.40 15.01
CA GLU A 128 -1.03 6.52 14.35
C GLU A 128 0.23 6.10 13.58
N ILE A 129 1.04 5.20 14.16
CA ILE A 129 2.23 4.65 13.50
C ILE A 129 1.83 3.82 12.29
N GLU A 130 0.86 2.91 12.45
CA GLU A 130 0.37 2.06 11.36
C GLU A 130 -0.19 2.88 10.20
N GLY A 131 -1.01 3.89 10.49
CA GLY A 131 -1.56 4.79 9.47
C GLY A 131 -0.46 5.53 8.69
N LYS A 132 0.58 6.02 9.37
CA LYS A 132 1.72 6.69 8.71
C LYS A 132 2.56 5.74 7.87
N VAL A 133 2.81 4.52 8.37
CA VAL A 133 3.54 3.49 7.63
C VAL A 133 2.78 3.09 6.38
N GLU A 134 1.45 2.92 6.47
CA GLU A 134 0.64 2.53 5.32
C GLU A 134 0.56 3.64 4.27
N LEU A 135 0.44 4.90 4.68
CA LEU A 135 0.55 6.04 3.76
C LEU A 135 1.88 6.03 3.02
N ARG A 136 2.99 5.83 3.73
CA ARG A 136 4.33 5.79 3.13
C ARG A 136 4.51 4.57 2.22
N ARG A 137 3.94 3.42 2.57
CA ARG A 137 3.93 2.22 1.73
C ARG A 137 3.19 2.47 0.41
N ASN A 138 2.03 3.11 0.47
CA ASN A 138 1.26 3.45 -0.73
C ASN A 138 2.01 4.45 -1.62
N GLN A 139 2.68 5.44 -1.02
CA GLN A 139 3.55 6.35 -1.76
C GLN A 139 4.70 5.59 -2.44
N ALA A 140 5.38 4.69 -1.73
CA ALA A 140 6.47 3.90 -2.28
C ALA A 140 6.01 2.99 -3.43
N ARG A 141 4.83 2.36 -3.30
CA ARG A 141 4.21 1.56 -4.37
C ARG A 141 3.94 2.39 -5.62
N TYR A 142 3.40 3.60 -5.47
CA TYR A 142 3.15 4.50 -6.58
C TYR A 142 4.46 4.87 -7.31
N LEU A 143 5.48 5.29 -6.56
CA LEU A 143 6.78 5.65 -7.13
C LEU A 143 7.47 4.47 -7.83
N LEU A 144 7.33 3.26 -7.27
CA LEU A 144 7.82 2.04 -7.90
C LEU A 144 7.14 1.79 -9.25
N GLN A 145 5.81 1.92 -9.31
CA GLN A 145 5.05 1.76 -10.56
C GLN A 145 5.50 2.77 -11.63
N GLU A 146 5.69 4.03 -11.24
CA GLU A 146 6.17 5.08 -12.12
C GLU A 146 7.58 4.78 -12.66
N ALA A 147 8.50 4.41 -11.78
CA ALA A 147 9.87 4.05 -12.17
C ALA A 147 9.93 2.83 -13.10
N VAL A 148 9.11 1.79 -12.84
CA VAL A 148 9.02 0.60 -13.70
C VAL A 148 8.41 0.96 -15.06
N ALA A 149 7.38 1.80 -15.09
CA ALA A 149 6.76 2.25 -16.33
C ALA A 149 7.72 3.09 -17.18
N GLU A 150 8.48 3.98 -16.56
CA GLU A 150 9.54 4.75 -17.24
C GLU A 150 10.62 3.83 -17.81
N LYS A 151 11.11 2.86 -17.01
CA LYS A 151 12.10 1.89 -17.47
C LYS A 151 11.61 1.07 -18.66
N LYS A 152 10.35 0.62 -18.65
CA LYS A 152 9.73 -0.06 -19.79
C LYS A 152 9.72 0.80 -21.05
N ARG A 153 9.41 2.10 -20.92
CA ARG A 153 9.41 3.04 -22.07
C ARG A 153 10.81 3.23 -22.63
N GLU A 154 11.83 3.33 -21.78
CA GLU A 154 13.23 3.39 -22.21
C GLU A 154 13.64 2.13 -22.96
N GLN A 155 13.34 0.95 -22.39
CA GLN A 155 13.67 -0.34 -23.00
C GLN A 155 12.94 -0.55 -24.33
N ALA A 156 11.69 -0.10 -24.46
CA ALA A 156 10.96 -0.16 -25.72
C ALA A 156 11.63 0.67 -26.82
N LYS A 157 12.18 1.85 -26.49
CA LYS A 157 12.95 2.66 -27.44
C LYS A 157 14.25 1.95 -27.84
N VAL A 158 14.98 1.41 -26.87
CA VAL A 158 16.22 0.66 -27.13
C VAL A 158 15.96 -0.55 -28.01
N LEU A 159 14.88 -1.29 -27.77
CA LEU A 159 14.50 -2.43 -28.59
C LEU A 159 14.12 -2.00 -30.02
N ALA A 160 13.34 -0.92 -30.17
CA ALA A 160 12.97 -0.41 -31.49
C ALA A 160 14.20 0.05 -32.30
N GLU A 161 15.12 0.80 -31.67
CA GLU A 161 16.38 1.20 -32.32
C GLU A 161 17.26 -0.01 -32.69
N PHE A 162 17.27 -1.05 -31.85
CA PHE A 162 17.99 -2.27 -32.15
C PHE A 162 17.37 -3.04 -33.32
N GLN A 163 16.04 -3.16 -33.34
CA GLN A 163 15.28 -3.79 -34.43
C GLN A 163 15.55 -3.07 -35.75
N GLU A 164 15.41 -1.75 -35.79
CA GLU A 164 15.67 -0.94 -36.99
C GLU A 164 17.08 -1.18 -37.54
N ARG A 165 18.11 -1.10 -36.68
CA ARG A 165 19.51 -1.34 -37.08
C ARG A 165 19.73 -2.75 -37.62
N LYS A 166 19.09 -3.75 -37.02
CA LYS A 166 19.23 -5.15 -37.44
C LYS A 166 18.47 -5.43 -38.73
N GLU A 167 17.27 -4.90 -38.89
CA GLU A 167 16.55 -4.96 -40.14
C GLU A 167 17.33 -4.29 -41.27
N GLU A 168 17.94 -3.13 -41.04
CA GLU A 168 18.82 -2.47 -42.01
C GLU A 168 20.02 -3.36 -42.39
N GLU A 169 20.73 -3.93 -41.40
CA GLU A 169 21.89 -4.81 -41.61
C GLU A 169 21.55 -6.04 -42.47
N TYR A 170 20.37 -6.63 -42.24
CA TYR A 170 19.93 -7.83 -42.93
C TYR A 170 19.18 -7.54 -44.25
N SER A 171 18.57 -6.35 -44.40
CA SER A 171 17.76 -5.97 -45.56
C SER A 171 18.51 -6.09 -46.88
N LEU A 172 19.73 -5.58 -46.97
CA LEU A 172 20.54 -5.63 -48.20
C LEU A 172 20.85 -7.07 -48.60
N LYS A 173 21.17 -7.93 -47.62
CA LYS A 173 21.46 -9.35 -47.86
C LYS A 173 20.19 -10.07 -48.32
N LEU A 174 19.08 -9.87 -47.62
CA LEU A 174 17.79 -10.47 -47.97
C LEU A 174 17.30 -10.02 -49.35
N ILE A 175 17.33 -8.72 -49.66
CA ILE A 175 16.93 -8.18 -50.97
C ILE A 175 17.78 -8.81 -52.08
N SER A 176 19.10 -8.97 -51.85
CA SER A 176 19.98 -9.59 -52.83
C SER A 176 19.63 -11.07 -53.10
N LEU A 177 19.25 -11.82 -52.06
CA LEU A 177 18.84 -13.22 -52.17
C LEU A 177 17.45 -13.35 -52.79
N TYR A 178 16.50 -12.50 -52.40
CA TYR A 178 15.17 -12.42 -53.01
C TYR A 178 15.27 -12.10 -54.51
N PHE A 179 16.10 -11.15 -54.89
CA PHE A 179 16.35 -10.82 -56.30
C PHE A 179 16.95 -12.01 -57.06
N LYS A 180 17.94 -12.71 -56.47
CA LYS A 180 18.50 -13.92 -57.07
C LYS A 180 17.44 -14.99 -57.25
N ALA A 181 16.58 -15.22 -56.27
CA ALA A 181 15.52 -16.23 -56.33
C ALA A 181 14.48 -15.96 -57.43
N GLU A 182 14.34 -14.70 -57.87
CA GLU A 182 13.41 -14.28 -58.94
C GLU A 182 13.97 -14.41 -60.36
N ILE A 183 15.26 -14.77 -60.52
CA ILE A 183 15.89 -14.95 -61.83
C ILE A 183 15.18 -16.10 -62.61
N PRO A 184 14.70 -15.83 -63.84
CA PRO A 184 14.19 -16.88 -64.71
C PRO A 184 15.27 -17.92 -64.99
N ASP A 185 14.89 -19.20 -65.14
CA ASP A 185 15.78 -20.31 -65.52
C ASP A 185 16.71 -20.90 -64.43
N LEU A 186 16.50 -20.53 -63.16
CA LEU A 186 17.09 -21.26 -62.02
C LEU A 186 16.60 -22.72 -61.95
N SER A 187 17.53 -23.65 -61.68
CA SER A 187 17.23 -25.06 -61.41
C SER A 187 16.42 -25.21 -60.11
N PRO A 188 15.64 -26.30 -59.94
CA PRO A 188 14.89 -26.52 -58.71
C PRO A 188 15.79 -26.64 -57.47
N GLU A 189 17.01 -27.17 -57.62
CA GLU A 189 17.99 -27.30 -56.53
C GLU A 189 18.50 -25.94 -56.08
N GLU A 190 18.90 -25.06 -57.00
CA GLU A 190 19.35 -23.70 -56.67
C GLU A 190 18.26 -22.86 -56.02
N ARG A 191 16.99 -23.03 -56.43
CA ARG A 191 15.86 -22.38 -55.77
C ARG A 191 15.64 -22.87 -54.35
N SER A 192 15.80 -24.17 -54.09
CA SER A 192 15.71 -24.73 -52.74
C SER A 192 16.81 -24.15 -51.85
N LEU A 193 18.05 -24.11 -52.34
CA LEU A 193 19.19 -23.57 -51.61
C LEU A 193 19.01 -22.08 -51.26
N LEU A 194 18.53 -21.27 -52.21
CA LEU A 194 18.24 -19.85 -51.95
C LEU A 194 17.10 -19.68 -50.94
N ALA A 195 16.05 -20.51 -50.99
CA ALA A 195 14.96 -20.46 -50.02
C ALA A 195 15.43 -20.85 -48.61
N GLU A 196 16.29 -21.86 -48.50
CA GLU A 196 16.93 -22.24 -47.24
C GLU A 196 17.79 -21.10 -46.69
N GLU A 197 18.61 -20.45 -47.52
CA GLU A 197 19.45 -19.33 -47.10
C GLU A 197 18.64 -18.11 -46.63
N ILE A 198 17.56 -17.77 -47.35
CA ILE A 198 16.62 -16.72 -46.94
C ILE A 198 16.00 -17.07 -45.57
N SER A 199 15.43 -18.27 -45.44
CA SER A 199 14.80 -18.70 -44.19
C SER A 199 15.79 -18.72 -43.01
N ALA A 200 17.04 -19.11 -43.26
CA ALA A 200 18.09 -19.13 -42.24
C ALA A 200 18.47 -17.72 -41.79
N LEU A 201 18.51 -16.74 -42.70
CA LEU A 201 18.78 -15.34 -42.33
C LEU A 201 17.61 -14.70 -41.59
N GLU A 202 16.37 -14.98 -41.99
CA GLU A 202 15.18 -14.48 -41.29
C GLU A 202 15.09 -15.06 -39.87
N LEU A 203 15.36 -16.35 -39.71
CA LEU A 203 15.44 -16.99 -38.40
C LEU A 203 16.55 -16.40 -37.53
N LYS A 204 17.72 -16.10 -38.10
CA LYS A 204 18.82 -15.45 -37.37
C LYS A 204 18.44 -14.05 -36.90
N LEU A 205 17.83 -13.23 -37.77
CA LEU A 205 17.36 -11.89 -37.43
C LEU A 205 16.33 -11.96 -36.29
N ALA A 206 15.34 -12.84 -36.40
CA ALA A 206 14.33 -13.04 -35.36
C ALA A 206 14.96 -13.47 -34.04
N ALA A 207 15.91 -14.42 -34.07
CA ALA A 207 16.60 -14.89 -32.88
C ALA A 207 17.45 -13.81 -32.20
N GLU A 208 18.11 -12.94 -32.97
CA GLU A 208 18.87 -11.81 -32.42
C GLU A 208 17.97 -10.77 -31.74
N ILE A 209 16.81 -10.45 -32.35
CA ILE A 209 15.82 -9.54 -31.77
C ILE A 209 15.22 -10.15 -30.49
N GLU A 210 14.86 -11.44 -30.53
CA GLU A 210 14.30 -12.14 -29.37
C GLU A 210 15.31 -12.22 -28.22
N ALA A 211 16.59 -12.51 -28.52
CA ALA A 211 17.64 -12.52 -27.50
C ALA A 211 17.79 -11.15 -26.82
N LYS A 212 17.75 -10.05 -27.60
CA LYS A 212 17.80 -8.70 -27.03
C LYS A 212 16.57 -8.39 -26.18
N GLN A 213 15.38 -8.84 -26.61
CA GLN A 213 14.17 -8.69 -25.82
C GLN A 213 14.28 -9.42 -24.48
N GLN A 214 14.74 -10.67 -24.47
CA GLN A 214 14.94 -11.46 -23.25
C GLN A 214 15.96 -10.84 -22.30
N GLU A 215 17.04 -10.27 -22.83
CA GLU A 215 18.04 -9.51 -22.05
C GLU A 215 17.38 -8.32 -21.34
N LEU A 216 16.61 -7.50 -22.07
CA LEU A 216 15.93 -6.33 -21.50
C LEU A 216 14.85 -6.73 -20.48
N GLU A 217 14.13 -7.82 -20.71
CA GLU A 217 13.17 -8.37 -19.73
C GLU A 217 13.87 -8.79 -18.43
N GLY A 218 15.04 -9.44 -18.53
CA GLY A 218 15.87 -9.77 -17.36
C GLY A 218 16.38 -8.54 -16.60
N GLU A 219 16.83 -7.51 -17.32
CA GLU A 219 17.20 -6.22 -16.72
C GLU A 219 16.01 -5.55 -16.00
N LEU A 220 14.80 -5.64 -16.57
CA LEU A 220 13.62 -5.06 -15.97
C LEU A 220 13.23 -5.77 -14.67
N GLN A 221 13.31 -7.10 -14.66
CA GLN A 221 13.03 -7.91 -13.48
C GLN A 221 14.02 -7.60 -12.35
N THR A 222 15.32 -7.56 -12.65
CA THR A 222 16.36 -7.23 -11.68
C THR A 222 16.21 -5.80 -11.16
N PHE A 223 15.93 -4.82 -12.03
CA PHE A 223 15.63 -3.46 -11.62
C PHE A 223 14.41 -3.38 -10.68
N THR A 224 13.32 -4.05 -11.04
CA THR A 224 12.09 -4.07 -10.24
C THR A 224 12.34 -4.69 -8.86
N ALA A 225 13.06 -5.81 -8.80
CA ALA A 225 13.41 -6.46 -7.54
C ALA A 225 14.28 -5.56 -6.64
N GLN A 226 15.29 -4.91 -7.21
CA GLN A 226 16.14 -3.97 -6.47
C GLN A 226 15.35 -2.77 -5.93
N GLN A 227 14.44 -2.21 -6.72
CA GLN A 227 13.62 -1.09 -6.27
C GLN A 227 12.62 -1.49 -5.18
N LYS A 228 11.99 -2.67 -5.30
CA LYS A 228 11.14 -3.24 -4.24
C LYS A 228 11.91 -3.41 -2.93
N GLN A 229 13.09 -4.02 -3.00
CA GLN A 229 13.93 -4.24 -1.82
C GLN A 229 14.32 -2.91 -1.16
N ARG A 230 14.76 -1.91 -1.93
CA ARG A 230 15.08 -0.58 -1.39
C ARG A 230 13.88 0.07 -0.72
N ALA A 231 12.71 0.01 -1.35
CA ALA A 231 11.48 0.56 -0.77
C ALA A 231 11.11 -0.14 0.54
N GLU A 232 11.27 -1.46 0.63
CA GLU A 232 11.02 -2.23 1.86
C GLU A 232 12.01 -1.86 2.98
N GLU A 233 13.30 -1.73 2.65
CA GLU A 233 14.34 -1.30 3.59
C GLU A 233 14.06 0.11 4.13
N GLU A 234 13.73 1.06 3.25
CA GLU A 234 13.36 2.42 3.64
C GLU A 234 12.11 2.44 4.54
N LEU A 235 11.09 1.62 4.22
CA LEU A 235 9.88 1.49 5.04
C LEU A 235 10.18 0.89 6.41
N ALA A 236 11.09 -0.10 6.49
CA ALA A 236 11.50 -0.69 7.75
C ALA A 236 12.22 0.33 8.65
N ILE A 237 13.17 1.09 8.08
CA ILE A 237 13.87 2.19 8.77
C ILE A 237 12.86 3.24 9.25
N TYR A 238 11.93 3.64 8.38
CA TYR A 238 10.90 4.62 8.71
C TYR A 238 10.00 4.14 9.86
N ARG A 239 9.55 2.88 9.83
CA ARG A 239 8.76 2.28 10.91
C ARG A 239 9.52 2.28 12.23
N GLN A 240 10.79 1.89 12.21
CA GLN A 240 11.62 1.86 13.41
C GLN A 240 11.81 3.27 14.00
N SER A 241 12.04 4.27 13.15
CA SER A 241 12.11 5.67 13.56
C SER A 241 10.80 6.11 14.23
N LEU A 242 9.65 5.87 13.60
CA LEU A 242 8.34 6.19 14.16
C LEU A 242 8.06 5.50 15.49
N GLN A 243 8.42 4.22 15.63
CA GLN A 243 8.28 3.49 16.88
C GLN A 243 9.14 4.09 18.00
N SER A 244 10.39 4.45 17.70
CA SER A 244 11.28 5.05 18.68
C SER A 244 10.80 6.44 19.12
N GLU A 245 10.27 7.24 18.20
CA GLU A 245 9.68 8.55 18.51
C GLU A 245 8.37 8.42 19.28
N GLY A 246 7.50 7.51 18.87
CA GLY A 246 6.24 7.19 19.53
C GLY A 246 6.47 6.76 20.98
N GLN A 247 7.36 5.79 21.21
CA GLN A 247 7.69 5.31 22.56
C GLN A 247 8.21 6.43 23.46
N LYS A 248 9.07 7.32 22.94
CA LYS A 248 9.56 8.47 23.71
C LYS A 248 8.41 9.40 24.13
N ARG A 249 7.50 9.72 23.22
CA ARG A 249 6.32 10.57 23.50
C ARG A 249 5.39 9.89 24.50
N PHE A 250 5.10 8.61 24.30
CA PHE A 250 4.27 7.82 25.19
C PHE A 250 4.84 7.77 26.62
N LEU A 251 6.15 7.54 26.78
CA LEU A 251 6.78 7.53 28.10
C LEU A 251 6.71 8.90 28.79
N GLN A 252 6.88 10.00 28.04
CA GLN A 252 6.75 11.35 28.57
C GLN A 252 5.32 11.62 29.06
N GLU A 253 4.32 11.28 28.26
CA GLU A 253 2.90 11.47 28.59
C GLU A 253 2.47 10.57 29.75
N LYS A 254 2.93 9.32 29.79
CA LYS A 254 2.69 8.41 30.92
C LYS A 254 3.25 8.99 32.22
N ASN A 255 4.49 9.47 32.21
CA ASN A 255 5.11 10.07 33.39
C ASN A 255 4.36 11.33 33.84
N GLN A 256 3.86 12.14 32.89
CA GLN A 256 3.04 13.31 33.20
C GLN A 256 1.72 12.90 33.87
N LEU A 257 1.00 11.92 33.33
CA LEU A 257 -0.24 11.41 33.92
C LEU A 257 -0.02 10.81 35.32
N GLU A 258 1.07 10.06 35.52
CA GLU A 258 1.44 9.54 36.82
C GLU A 258 1.76 10.67 37.81
N GLN A 259 2.49 11.69 37.38
CA GLN A 259 2.81 12.85 38.21
C GLN A 259 1.54 13.62 38.61
N GLU A 260 0.64 13.90 37.66
CA GLU A 260 -0.67 14.54 37.93
C GLU A 260 -1.49 13.71 38.92
N PHE A 261 -1.46 12.38 38.81
CA PHE A 261 -2.11 11.48 39.75
C PHE A 261 -1.51 11.59 41.17
N PHE A 262 -0.18 11.63 41.30
CA PHE A 262 0.48 11.78 42.60
C PHE A 262 0.26 13.15 43.22
N GLU A 263 0.30 14.23 42.43
CA GLU A 263 -0.02 15.59 42.87
C GLU A 263 -1.46 15.69 43.36
N TRP A 264 -2.41 15.12 42.61
CA TRP A 264 -3.79 15.02 43.05
C TRP A 264 -3.92 14.25 44.36
N LYS A 265 -3.25 13.09 44.48
CA LYS A 265 -3.30 12.25 45.68
C LYS A 265 -2.80 13.02 46.91
N ALA A 266 -1.66 13.70 46.79
CA ALA A 266 -1.06 14.49 47.88
C ALA A 266 -1.98 15.65 48.29
N LYS A 267 -2.54 16.38 47.32
CA LYS A 267 -3.51 17.45 47.56
C LYS A 267 -4.78 16.93 48.24
N ARG A 268 -5.30 15.78 47.80
CA ARG A 268 -6.52 15.19 48.36
C ARG A 268 -6.30 14.68 49.79
N GLN A 269 -5.12 14.13 50.09
CA GLN A 269 -4.74 13.73 51.44
C GLN A 269 -4.65 14.93 52.39
N SER A 270 -4.06 16.04 51.94
CA SER A 270 -3.96 17.26 52.75
C SER A 270 -5.33 17.92 52.99
N GLU A 271 -6.21 17.97 51.99
CA GLU A 271 -7.60 18.45 52.12
C GLU A 271 -8.40 17.67 53.16
N LEU A 272 -8.17 16.36 53.26
CA LEU A 272 -8.88 15.47 54.19
C LEU A 272 -8.24 15.40 55.59
N GLY A 273 -7.14 16.13 55.83
CA GLY A 273 -6.39 16.07 57.09
C GLY A 273 -5.75 14.70 57.35
N LEU A 274 -5.52 13.92 56.28
CA LEU A 274 -4.87 12.61 56.33
C LEU A 274 -3.37 12.81 56.12
N SER A 275 -2.68 13.44 57.07
CA SER A 275 -1.22 13.54 57.04
C SER A 275 -0.57 12.18 57.33
N ALA A 276 0.65 11.97 56.81
CA ALA A 276 1.40 10.71 56.85
C ALA A 276 1.85 10.23 58.26
N GLU A 277 1.33 10.82 59.34
CA GLU A 277 1.75 10.54 60.73
C GLU A 277 1.01 9.39 61.42
N THR A 278 0.13 8.66 60.74
CA THR A 278 -0.51 7.46 61.30
C THR A 278 -0.32 6.22 60.42
N ALA A 279 0.93 5.93 60.05
CA ALA A 279 1.35 4.64 59.54
C ALA A 279 2.63 4.23 60.28
N GLY A 280 2.47 3.88 61.56
CA GLY A 280 3.32 2.90 62.23
C GLY A 280 2.78 1.50 62.00
#